data_AF-A0A0L7RF96-F1
#
_entry.id   AF-A0A0L7RF96-F1
#
_cell.length_a   1.000
_cell.length_b   1.000
_cell.length_c   1.000
_cell.angle_alpha   90.00
_cell.angle_beta   90.00
_cell.angle_gamma   90.00
#
_symmetry.space_group_name_H-M   'P 1'
#
loop_
_entity.id
_entity.type
_entity.pdbx_description
1 polymer ?
#
loop_
_entity_poly.entity_id
_entity_poly.type
_entity_poly.pdbx_seq_one_letter_code
_entity_poly.pdbx_strand_id
1 'polypeptide(L)'
;MIRDKRPFGPKRGPETSVRRRAQELGINRQTFCAIMKKDLHFYPCKTQLTQELKESDHKQRRDWSTKLLQLNVDDPNFWQKSKW
;
A
#
# COMPACT_ATOMS: atom_id res chain seq x y z
N MET A 1 -29.29 -23.02 -2.66
CA MET A 1 -28.07 -22.92 -3.49
C MET A 1 -27.00 -22.19 -2.69
N ILE A 2 -26.06 -22.95 -2.14
CA ILE A 2 -25.00 -22.48 -1.24
C ILE A 2 -23.87 -21.93 -2.11
N ARG A 3 -23.56 -20.64 -2.02
CA ARG A 3 -22.33 -20.06 -2.60
C ARG A 3 -21.28 -19.97 -1.49
N ASP A 4 -20.33 -20.90 -1.57
CA ASP A 4 -19.02 -20.96 -0.94
C ASP A 4 -18.68 -19.93 0.15
N LYS A 5 -18.66 -20.41 1.39
CA LYS A 5 -17.72 -19.93 2.41
C LYS A 5 -16.34 -20.46 2.05
N ARG A 6 -15.48 -19.68 1.39
CA ARG A 6 -14.04 -19.99 1.29
C ARG A 6 -13.31 -19.48 2.55
N PRO A 7 -12.82 -20.35 3.43
CA PRO A 7 -12.04 -19.94 4.59
C PRO A 7 -10.57 -19.88 4.18
N PHE A 8 -10.15 -18.80 3.53
CA PHE A 8 -8.72 -18.59 3.27
C PHE A 8 -8.39 -17.12 3.48
N GLY A 9 -7.90 -16.81 4.68
CA GLY A 9 -7.11 -15.59 4.89
C GLY A 9 -5.96 -15.54 3.88
N PRO A 10 -5.50 -14.34 3.49
CA PRO A 10 -4.55 -14.21 2.39
C PRO A 10 -3.26 -14.97 2.70
N LYS A 11 -2.94 -16.00 1.90
CA LYS A 11 -1.58 -16.54 1.81
C LYS A 11 -0.68 -15.43 1.26
N ARG A 12 -0.02 -14.71 2.16
CA ARG A 12 1.00 -13.69 1.86
C ARG A 12 2.30 -14.35 1.40
N GLY A 13 2.26 -15.08 0.29
CA GLY A 13 3.45 -15.63 -0.36
C GLY A 13 4.04 -14.62 -1.37
N PRO A 14 5.37 -14.68 -1.63
CA PRO A 14 6.05 -13.86 -2.65
C PRO A 14 5.53 -14.11 -4.09
N GLU A 15 4.70 -15.14 -4.27
CA GLU A 15 4.16 -15.63 -5.54
C GLU A 15 2.84 -14.97 -5.94
N THR A 16 2.38 -13.94 -5.22
CA THR A 16 1.12 -13.29 -5.56
C THR A 16 1.23 -12.56 -6.91
N SER A 17 0.66 -13.18 -7.94
CA SER A 17 0.81 -12.73 -9.32
C SER A 17 0.28 -11.31 -9.53
N VAL A 18 0.97 -10.54 -10.39
CA VAL A 18 0.56 -9.21 -10.87
C VAL A 18 -0.90 -9.20 -11.34
N ARG A 19 -1.35 -10.30 -11.95
CA ARG A 19 -2.74 -10.49 -12.38
C ARG A 19 -3.73 -10.43 -11.22
N ARG A 20 -3.43 -11.15 -10.13
CA ARG A 20 -4.27 -11.17 -8.93
C ARG A 20 -4.36 -9.79 -8.28
N ARG A 21 -3.24 -9.06 -8.21
CA ARG A 21 -3.21 -7.68 -7.66
C ARG A 21 -3.98 -6.68 -8.50
N ALA A 22 -3.83 -6.77 -9.82
CA ALA A 22 -4.62 -5.95 -10.74
C ALA A 22 -6.12 -6.22 -10.60
N GLN A 23 -6.51 -7.50 -10.44
CA GLN A 23 -7.90 -7.88 -10.20
C GLN A 23 -8.44 -7.36 -8.85
N GLU A 24 -7.66 -7.48 -7.77
CA GLU A 24 -8.04 -6.92 -6.45
C GLU A 24 -8.24 -5.41 -6.49
N LEU A 25 -7.47 -4.70 -7.31
CA LEU A 25 -7.56 -3.26 -7.51
C LEU A 25 -8.58 -2.85 -8.58
N GLY A 26 -9.22 -3.80 -9.27
CA GLY A 26 -10.19 -3.51 -10.34
C GLY A 26 -9.59 -2.83 -11.57
N ILE A 27 -8.28 -2.98 -11.82
CA ILE A 27 -7.57 -2.33 -12.93
C ILE A 27 -6.94 -3.35 -13.88
N ASN A 28 -6.67 -2.93 -15.12
CA ASN A 28 -5.95 -3.79 -16.07
C ASN A 28 -4.52 -4.06 -15.59
N ARG A 29 -4.05 -5.30 -15.73
CA ARG A 29 -2.68 -5.74 -15.43
C ARG A 29 -1.61 -4.83 -16.05
N GLN A 30 -1.79 -4.41 -17.31
CA GLN A 30 -0.80 -3.58 -18.00
C GLN A 30 -0.70 -2.20 -17.36
N THR A 31 -1.84 -1.58 -17.08
CA THR A 31 -1.95 -0.31 -16.34
C THR A 31 -1.32 -0.43 -14.96
N PHE A 32 -1.63 -1.49 -14.21
CA PHE A 32 -1.02 -1.76 -12.91
C PHE A 32 0.51 -1.88 -13.02
N CYS A 33 1.05 -2.63 -13.99
CA CYS A 33 2.49 -2.72 -14.22
C CYS A 33 3.13 -1.37 -14.57
N ALA A 34 2.45 -0.55 -15.38
CA ALA A 34 2.95 0.76 -15.79
C ALA A 34 3.05 1.69 -14.57
N ILE A 35 1.98 1.82 -13.79
CA ILE A 35 1.96 2.63 -12.55
C ILE A 35 3.05 2.15 -11.60
N MET A 36 3.12 0.85 -11.35
CA MET A 36 4.09 0.26 -10.44
C MET A 36 5.53 0.56 -10.86
N LYS A 37 5.89 0.37 -12.12
CA LYS A 37 7.27 0.51 -12.59
C LYS A 37 7.67 1.95 -12.93
N LYS A 38 6.76 2.74 -13.49
CA LYS A 38 7.04 4.07 -14.04
C LYS A 38 6.72 5.20 -13.07
N ASP A 39 5.60 5.10 -12.37
CA ASP A 39 5.15 6.20 -11.51
C ASP A 39 5.67 6.00 -10.09
N LEU A 40 5.63 4.76 -9.61
CA LEU A 40 6.01 4.41 -8.23
C LEU A 40 7.39 3.76 -8.10
N HIS A 41 8.04 3.41 -9.21
CA HIS A 41 9.38 2.82 -9.25
C HIS A 41 9.51 1.54 -8.38
N PHE A 42 8.44 0.78 -8.23
CA PHE A 42 8.36 -0.45 -7.44
C PHE A 42 8.16 -1.71 -8.30
N TYR A 43 8.60 -2.85 -7.76
CA TYR A 43 8.37 -4.13 -8.42
C TYR A 43 6.89 -4.56 -8.27
N PRO A 44 6.15 -4.86 -9.37
CA PRO A 44 4.71 -5.12 -9.32
C PRO A 44 4.27 -6.26 -8.40
N CYS A 45 5.08 -7.29 -8.18
CA CYS A 45 4.71 -8.39 -7.26
C CYS A 45 4.92 -8.04 -5.78
N LYS A 46 5.62 -6.95 -5.47
CA LYS A 46 5.88 -6.49 -4.10
C LYS A 46 4.75 -5.62 -3.55
N THR A 47 3.71 -5.32 -4.33
CA THR A 47 2.51 -4.70 -3.77
C THR A 47 1.88 -5.67 -2.78
N GLN A 48 1.99 -5.36 -1.50
CA GLN A 48 1.02 -5.79 -0.53
C GLN A 48 -0.17 -4.85 -0.70
N LEU A 49 -1.35 -5.38 -0.99
CA LEU A 49 -2.58 -4.60 -0.87
C LEU A 49 -2.66 -4.22 0.61
N THR A 50 -2.29 -2.99 0.91
CA THR A 50 -2.27 -2.46 2.26
C THR A 50 -3.69 -2.46 2.78
N GLN A 51 -3.82 -2.72 4.09
CA GLN A 51 -5.02 -2.67 4.91
C GLN A 51 -6.15 -1.80 4.33
N GLU A 52 -7.38 -2.32 4.40
CA GLU A 52 -8.59 -1.53 4.18
C GLU A 52 -8.48 -0.19 4.91
N LEU A 53 -8.61 0.89 4.15
CA LEU A 53 -8.64 2.26 4.65
C LEU A 53 -9.93 2.47 5.43
N LYS A 54 -9.85 2.47 6.76
CA LYS A 54 -10.97 2.83 7.63
C LYS A 54 -11.10 4.35 7.67
N GLU A 55 -12.30 4.84 7.92
CA GLU A 55 -12.55 6.28 8.09
C GLU A 55 -11.67 6.89 9.20
N SER A 56 -11.38 6.11 10.25
CA SER A 56 -10.46 6.49 11.34
C SER A 56 -9.02 6.73 10.86
N ASP A 57 -8.59 6.06 9.79
CA ASP A 57 -7.24 6.22 9.24
C ASP A 57 -7.05 7.59 8.61
N HIS A 58 -8.12 8.23 8.12
CA HIS A 58 -8.03 9.56 7.52
C HIS A 58 -7.52 10.59 8.52
N LYS A 59 -8.08 10.60 9.74
CA LYS A 59 -7.62 11.49 10.81
C LYS A 59 -6.17 11.18 11.21
N GLN A 60 -5.84 9.91 11.40
CA GLN A 60 -4.49 9.50 11.81
C GLN A 60 -3.43 9.86 10.77
N ARG A 61 -3.72 9.64 9.48
CA ARG A 61 -2.83 10.00 8.37
C ARG A 61 -2.64 11.51 8.30
N ARG A 62 -3.72 12.29 8.44
CA ARG A 62 -3.64 13.76 8.46
C ARG A 62 -2.78 14.24 9.62
N ASP A 63 -3.06 13.77 10.83
CA ASP A 63 -2.32 14.16 12.04
C ASP A 63 -0.83 13.80 11.91
N TRP A 64 -0.53 12.61 11.37
CA TRP A 64 0.83 12.17 11.10
C TRP A 64 1.54 13.04 10.06
N SER A 65 0.89 13.35 8.93
CA SER A 65 1.45 14.23 7.91
C SER A 65 1.71 15.63 8.45
N THR A 66 0.81 16.19 9.25
CA THR A 66 1.03 17.48 9.93
C THR A 66 2.21 17.42 10.87
N LYS A 67 2.35 16.34 11.65
CA LYS A 67 3.50 16.15 12.54
C LYS A 67 4.82 16.03 11.78
N LEU A 68 4.84 15.32 10.66
CA LEU A 68 6.03 15.21 9.80
C LEU A 68 6.44 16.57 9.23
N LEU A 69 5.47 17.39 8.80
CA LEU A 69 5.76 18.75 8.34
C LEU A 69 6.40 19.59 9.43
N GLN A 70 5.88 19.51 10.67
CA GLN A 70 6.46 20.21 11.80
C GLN A 70 7.89 19.73 12.09
N LEU A 71 8.13 18.42 12.13
CA LEU A 71 9.47 17.85 12.33
C LEU A 71 10.46 18.31 11.26
N ASN A 72 10.01 18.46 10.01
CA ASN A 72 10.86 18.93 8.91
C ASN A 72 11.18 20.44 9.02
N VAL A 73 10.28 21.23 9.60
CA VAL A 73 10.54 22.65 9.88
C VAL A 73 11.51 22.79 11.05
N ASP A 74 11.31 22.02 12.11
CA ASP A 74 12.13 22.09 13.32
C ASP A 74 13.54 21.54 13.10
N ASP A 75 13.68 20.47 12.31
CA ASP A 75 14.96 19.87 11.92
C ASP A 75 14.89 19.30 10.49
N PRO A 76 15.43 20.00 9.48
CA PRO A 76 15.43 19.53 8.10
C PRO A 76 16.08 18.15 7.86
N ASN A 77 16.89 17.67 8.81
CA ASN A 77 17.57 16.38 8.75
C ASN A 77 17.05 15.36 9.78
N PHE A 78 15.85 15.56 10.35
CA PHE A 78 15.28 14.66 11.37
C PHE A 78 15.19 13.19 10.90
N TRP A 79 15.03 12.98 9.59
CA TRP A 79 14.96 11.66 8.96
C TRP A 79 16.25 10.84 9.15
N GLN A 80 17.41 11.47 9.31
CA GLN A 80 18.69 10.79 9.57
C GLN A 80 18.75 10.20 10.98
N LYS A 81 18.04 10.82 11.94
CA LYS A 81 17.95 10.40 13.34
C LYS A 81 16.87 9.34 13.55
N SER A 82 15.98 9.20 12.57
CA SER A 82 14.88 8.24 12.59
C SER A 82 15.41 6.85 12.21
N LYS A 83 15.83 6.05 13.19
CA LYS A 83 16.03 4.61 12.99
C LYS A 83 14.67 3.93 12.94
N TRP A 84 14.28 3.49 11.75
CA TRP A 84 13.12 2.63 11.51
C TRP A 84 13.47 1.16 11.77
#